data_AF-A0A1G8SM27-F1
#
_entry.id   AF-A0A1G8SM27-F1
#
_cell.length_a   1.000
_cell.length_b   1.000
_cell.length_c   1.000
_cell.angle_alpha   90.00
_cell.angle_beta   90.00
_cell.angle_gamma   90.00
#
_symmetry.space_group_name_H-M   'P 1'
#
loop_
_entity.id
_entity.type
_entity.pdbx_description
1 polymer ?
#
loop_
_entity_poly.entity_id
_entity_poly.type
_entity_poly.pdbx_seq_one_letter_code
_entity_poly.pdbx_strand_id
1 'polypeptide(L)'
;MALGALIIKEKLGTSDRETVEQITENPYLQYFHGLPEFSEAAPFDASTMTHFRKRISREMIDQINAWIVEDQQSQDSGDGDADDDHRGTPSSSAPSEEKEKETDAPETHQGVLLIDATCAPADIAYPTDLKLLNEAREKLEAMIDVLHEPFRGNQKKPRTYRNQARQSYLSIAKQKSPKRKKVRKVIRKQLGYVERDLNHLEELSRQSGLERLSSKQYGELLSFRNCTVSKGRCLKRRPTALTTGSSAFINPMFGRWFVEKPIRTLNSALSCP
;
A
#
# COMPACT_ATOMS: atom_id res chain seq x y z
N MET A 1 16.04 -25.42 -8.25
CA MET A 1 14.85 -25.48 -9.14
C MET A 1 13.59 -26.03 -8.45
N ALA A 2 13.49 -27.33 -8.14
CA ALA A 2 12.23 -27.96 -7.70
C ALA A 2 11.59 -27.35 -6.43
N LEU A 3 12.38 -27.15 -5.37
CA LEU A 3 11.89 -26.55 -4.12
C LEU A 3 11.43 -25.10 -4.32
N GLY A 4 12.20 -24.30 -5.06
CA GLY A 4 11.86 -22.90 -5.35
C GLY A 4 10.54 -22.76 -6.11
N ALA A 5 10.29 -23.63 -7.08
CA ALA A 5 9.04 -23.63 -7.85
C ALA A 5 7.83 -23.96 -6.97
N LEU A 6 7.96 -24.91 -6.03
CA LEU A 6 6.90 -25.23 -5.07
C LEU A 6 6.62 -24.07 -4.11
N ILE A 7 7.67 -23.41 -3.60
CA ILE A 7 7.53 -22.24 -2.73
C ILE A 7 6.77 -21.13 -3.45
N ILE A 8 7.14 -20.82 -4.70
CA ILE A 8 6.50 -19.74 -5.46
C ILE A 8 5.04 -20.06 -5.74
N LYS A 9 4.74 -21.32 -6.11
CA LYS A 9 3.36 -21.78 -6.28
C LYS A 9 2.54 -21.57 -5.01
N GLU A 10 3.07 -21.95 -3.84
CA GLU A 10 2.36 -21.83 -2.57
C GLU A 10 2.15 -20.36 -2.16
N LYS A 11 3.13 -19.48 -2.45
CA LYS A 11 3.04 -18.04 -2.14
C LYS A 11 2.09 -17.27 -3.06
N LEU A 12 2.05 -17.62 -4.34
CA LEU A 12 1.21 -16.92 -5.33
C LEU A 12 -0.19 -17.55 -5.49
N GLY A 13 -0.35 -18.82 -5.11
CA GLY A 13 -1.62 -19.54 -5.23
C GLY A 13 -2.05 -19.81 -6.67
N THR A 14 -1.11 -19.86 -7.61
CA THR A 14 -1.34 -19.97 -9.06
C THR A 14 -1.38 -21.42 -9.55
N SER A 15 -1.87 -21.62 -10.78
CA SER A 15 -1.83 -22.94 -11.43
C SER A 15 -0.40 -23.36 -11.79
N ASP A 16 -0.17 -24.66 -12.05
CA ASP A 16 1.18 -25.16 -12.39
C ASP A 16 1.75 -24.50 -13.66
N ARG A 17 0.91 -24.26 -14.68
CA ARG A 17 1.31 -23.60 -15.93
C ARG A 17 1.62 -22.13 -15.70
N GLU A 18 0.72 -21.44 -15.01
CA GLU A 18 0.86 -20.03 -14.67
C GLU A 18 2.09 -19.78 -13.80
N THR A 19 2.43 -20.71 -12.90
CA THR A 19 3.66 -20.60 -12.09
C THR A 19 4.91 -20.61 -12.97
N VAL A 20 4.95 -21.45 -14.01
CA VAL A 20 6.06 -21.47 -14.97
C VAL A 20 6.14 -20.15 -15.74
N GLU A 21 4.99 -19.65 -16.20
CA GLU A 21 4.91 -18.36 -16.90
C GLU A 21 5.40 -17.20 -16.01
N GLN A 22 4.98 -17.16 -14.74
CA GLN A 22 5.46 -16.16 -13.78
C GLN A 22 6.97 -16.21 -13.58
N ILE A 23 7.55 -17.42 -13.55
CA ILE A 23 9.01 -17.58 -13.44
C ILE A 23 9.69 -17.08 -14.71
N THR A 24 9.12 -17.32 -15.90
CA THR A 24 9.70 -16.81 -17.16
C THR A 24 9.65 -15.29 -17.27
N GLU A 25 8.56 -14.66 -16.83
CA GLU A 25 8.37 -13.22 -16.97
C GLU A 25 9.20 -12.39 -15.97
N ASN A 26 9.58 -12.99 -14.83
CA ASN A 26 10.17 -12.25 -13.72
C ASN A 26 11.65 -12.61 -13.47
N PRO A 27 12.60 -11.68 -13.75
CA PRO A 27 14.03 -11.90 -13.50
C PRO A 27 14.37 -12.26 -12.06
N TYR A 28 13.64 -11.72 -11.07
CA TYR A 28 13.88 -12.01 -9.67
C TYR A 28 13.51 -13.44 -9.28
N LEU A 29 12.45 -13.98 -9.89
CA LEU A 29 12.06 -15.37 -9.67
C LEU A 29 13.08 -16.31 -10.32
N GLN A 30 13.62 -15.99 -11.50
CA GLN A 30 14.69 -16.76 -12.11
C GLN A 30 15.97 -16.78 -11.26
N TYR A 31 16.36 -15.63 -10.73
CA TYR A 31 17.49 -15.52 -9.82
C TYR A 31 17.28 -16.35 -8.54
N PHE A 32 16.09 -16.29 -7.94
CA PHE A 32 15.73 -17.12 -6.77
C PHE A 32 15.85 -18.62 -7.05
N HIS A 33 15.64 -19.05 -8.29
CA HIS A 33 15.82 -20.43 -8.70
C HIS A 33 17.28 -20.84 -8.93
N GLY A 34 18.22 -19.90 -8.87
CA GLY A 34 19.64 -20.11 -9.08
C GLY A 34 20.08 -19.98 -10.55
N LEU A 35 19.28 -19.35 -11.41
CA LEU A 35 19.69 -19.08 -12.79
C LEU A 35 20.67 -17.89 -12.81
N PRO A 36 21.85 -18.02 -13.45
CA PRO A 36 22.86 -16.96 -13.45
C PRO A 36 22.48 -15.77 -14.33
N GLU A 37 21.66 -16.01 -15.35
CA GLU A 37 21.23 -15.02 -16.34
C GLU A 37 19.73 -15.14 -16.59
N PHE A 38 19.12 -14.01 -16.97
CA PHE A 38 17.72 -13.97 -17.35
C PHE A 38 17.51 -14.60 -18.72
N SER A 39 16.56 -15.52 -18.81
CA SER A 39 16.17 -16.19 -20.05
C SER A 39 14.66 -16.12 -20.26
N GLU A 40 14.24 -15.80 -21.48
CA GLU A 40 12.83 -15.80 -21.87
C GLU A 40 12.27 -17.22 -22.09
N ALA A 41 13.15 -18.24 -22.13
CA ALA A 41 12.74 -19.63 -22.29
C ALA A 41 12.21 -20.21 -20.97
N ALA A 42 11.17 -21.05 -21.07
CA ALA A 42 10.62 -21.77 -19.93
C ALA A 42 11.70 -22.65 -19.25
N PRO A 43 11.97 -22.45 -17.95
CA PRO A 43 13.03 -23.19 -17.26
C PRO A 43 12.72 -24.69 -17.13
N PHE A 44 11.45 -25.07 -17.13
CA PHE A 44 10.98 -26.45 -17.13
C PHE A 44 9.54 -26.54 -17.66
N ASP A 45 9.12 -27.73 -18.08
CA ASP A 45 7.74 -27.97 -18.51
C ASP A 45 6.78 -28.08 -17.31
N ALA A 46 5.56 -27.58 -17.42
CA ALA A 46 4.58 -27.58 -16.33
C ALA A 46 4.27 -28.98 -15.78
N SER A 47 4.40 -30.04 -16.61
CA SER A 47 4.23 -31.42 -16.16
C SER A 47 5.24 -31.81 -15.07
N THR A 48 6.44 -31.23 -15.09
CA THR A 48 7.49 -31.49 -14.09
C THR A 48 7.10 -31.07 -12.68
N MET A 49 6.12 -30.16 -12.53
CA MET A 49 5.60 -29.77 -11.21
C MET A 49 4.94 -30.93 -10.45
N THR A 50 4.40 -31.92 -11.17
CA THR A 50 3.85 -33.12 -10.54
C THR A 50 4.96 -34.03 -10.01
N HIS A 51 6.07 -34.12 -10.73
CA HIS A 51 7.26 -34.87 -10.30
C HIS A 51 7.93 -34.21 -9.09
N PHE A 52 7.99 -32.88 -9.04
CA PHE A 52 8.53 -32.16 -7.88
C PHE A 52 7.73 -32.41 -6.61
N ARG A 53 6.39 -32.41 -6.69
CA ARG A 53 5.52 -32.73 -5.55
C ARG A 53 5.65 -34.18 -5.06
N LYS A 54 5.96 -35.12 -5.97
CA LYS A 54 6.20 -36.53 -5.59
C LYS A 54 7.56 -36.71 -4.93
N ARG A 55 8.58 -35.97 -5.37
CA ARG A 55 9.94 -36.04 -4.84
C ARG A 55 10.10 -35.30 -3.52
N ILE A 56 9.46 -34.14 -3.39
CA ILE A 56 9.43 -33.32 -2.20
C ILE A 56 8.05 -33.51 -1.58
N SER A 57 7.90 -34.61 -0.84
CA SER A 57 6.66 -34.94 -0.14
C SER A 57 6.42 -33.96 1.00
N ARG A 58 5.17 -33.89 1.45
CA ARG A 58 4.80 -33.08 2.62
C ARG A 58 5.60 -33.51 3.85
N GLU A 59 5.75 -34.81 4.06
CA GLU A 59 6.54 -35.39 5.16
C GLU A 59 7.98 -34.88 5.18
N MET A 60 8.62 -34.75 4.02
CA MET A 60 9.98 -34.20 3.92
C MET A 60 10.02 -32.71 4.27
N ILE A 61 9.02 -31.94 3.83
CA ILE A 61 8.91 -30.52 4.17
C ILE A 61 8.69 -30.34 5.68
N ASP A 62 7.83 -31.16 6.27
CA ASP A 62 7.53 -31.12 7.70
C ASP A 62 8.76 -31.50 8.55
N GLN A 63 9.55 -32.48 8.12
CA GLN A 63 10.83 -32.82 8.74
C GLN A 63 11.84 -31.67 8.66
N ILE A 64 11.95 -31.00 7.52
CA ILE A 64 12.84 -29.84 7.37
C ILE A 64 12.39 -28.69 8.30
N ASN A 65 11.08 -28.45 8.40
CA ASN A 65 10.54 -27.44 9.31
C ASN A 65 10.87 -27.77 10.78
N ALA A 66 10.78 -29.04 11.18
CA ALA A 66 11.15 -29.48 12.52
C ALA A 66 12.64 -29.22 12.82
N TRP A 67 13.53 -29.59 11.90
CA TRP A 67 14.97 -29.32 12.06
C TRP A 67 15.30 -27.84 12.17
N ILE A 68 14.64 -26.97 11.38
CA ILE A 68 14.85 -25.52 11.47
C ILE A 68 14.45 -24.98 12.85
N VAL A 69 13.37 -25.49 13.44
CA VAL A 69 12.91 -25.08 14.78
C VAL A 69 13.88 -25.55 15.86
N GLU A 70 14.37 -26.78 15.78
CA GLU A 70 15.37 -27.33 16.72
C GLU A 70 16.68 -26.54 16.68
N ASP A 71 17.16 -26.17 15.50
CA ASP A 71 18.40 -25.40 15.32
C ASP A 71 18.28 -23.99 15.94
N GLN A 72 17.11 -23.34 15.82
CA GLN A 72 16.85 -22.03 16.44
C GLN A 72 16.82 -22.12 17.97
N GLN A 73 16.24 -23.17 18.54
CA GLN A 73 16.17 -23.35 20.00
C GLN A 73 17.54 -23.59 20.63
N SER A 74 18.45 -24.27 19.93
CA SER A 74 19.80 -24.55 20.45
C SER A 74 20.71 -23.31 20.49
N GLN A 75 20.48 -22.32 19.61
CA GLN A 75 21.27 -21.09 19.54
C GLN A 75 20.90 -20.06 20.61
N ASP A 76 19.67 -20.09 21.15
CA ASP A 76 19.20 -19.17 22.19
C ASP A 76 19.69 -19.53 23.61
N SER A 77 20.26 -20.71 23.82
CA SER A 77 20.76 -21.18 25.13
C SER A 77 22.25 -20.88 25.42
N GLY A 78 22.92 -20.09 24.57
CA GLY A 78 24.38 -19.97 24.54
C GLY A 78 25.01 -18.63 24.94
N ASP A 79 24.28 -17.66 25.50
CA ASP A 79 24.90 -16.41 25.97
C ASP A 79 24.11 -15.78 27.13
N GLY A 80 24.71 -15.77 28.32
CA GLY A 80 24.08 -15.37 29.57
C GLY A 80 25.11 -15.35 30.70
N ASP A 81 26.03 -14.40 30.58
CA ASP A 81 27.03 -13.98 31.56
C ASP A 81 26.42 -13.72 32.94
N ALA A 82 27.24 -13.94 33.96
CA ALA A 82 26.90 -13.84 35.36
C ALA A 82 26.51 -12.41 35.74
N ASP A 83 25.43 -12.25 36.52
CA ASP A 83 25.44 -11.24 37.57
C ASP A 83 24.48 -11.55 38.71
N ASP A 84 24.92 -11.07 39.87
CA ASP A 84 24.68 -11.47 41.23
C ASP A 84 23.43 -10.83 41.88
N ASP A 85 23.06 -11.39 43.04
CA ASP A 85 22.25 -10.81 44.13
C ASP A 85 20.73 -10.54 43.94
N HIS A 86 19.88 -11.29 44.67
CA HIS A 86 19.52 -10.91 46.05
C HIS A 86 18.58 -11.96 46.74
N ARG A 87 19.15 -12.67 47.73
CA ARG A 87 18.65 -13.00 49.09
C ARG A 87 17.14 -13.11 49.38
N GLY A 88 16.70 -14.28 49.91
CA GLY A 88 15.46 -14.38 50.71
C GLY A 88 14.86 -15.77 50.99
N THR A 89 15.58 -16.64 51.71
CA THR A 89 15.08 -17.89 52.38
C THR A 89 14.43 -17.51 53.76
N PRO A 90 13.63 -18.33 54.51
CA PRO A 90 13.17 -19.72 54.35
C PRO A 90 11.65 -19.99 54.62
N SER A 91 11.24 -21.26 54.42
CA SER A 91 10.57 -22.11 55.42
C SER A 91 9.19 -22.67 55.02
N SER A 92 9.14 -23.97 54.71
CA SER A 92 8.51 -24.97 55.60
C SER A 92 8.55 -26.38 54.98
N SER A 93 9.42 -27.22 55.56
CA SER A 93 9.29 -28.67 55.83
C SER A 93 8.29 -29.54 55.02
N ALA A 94 8.85 -30.43 54.17
CA ALA A 94 8.82 -31.92 54.23
C ALA A 94 7.55 -32.68 54.72
N PRO A 95 7.26 -33.94 54.29
CA PRO A 95 8.28 -34.94 53.88
C PRO A 95 7.95 -35.91 52.71
N SER A 96 9.04 -36.40 52.11
CA SER A 96 9.32 -37.76 51.60
C SER A 96 8.24 -38.56 50.85
N GLU A 97 8.58 -39.01 49.65
CA GLU A 97 8.66 -40.45 49.34
C GLU A 97 9.47 -40.69 48.06
N GLU A 98 10.43 -41.60 48.16
CA GLU A 98 11.30 -42.09 47.10
C GLU A 98 10.50 -42.90 46.07
N LYS A 99 10.81 -42.73 44.79
CA LYS A 99 10.66 -43.78 43.77
C LYS A 99 11.48 -43.43 42.53
N GLU A 100 12.64 -44.05 42.43
CA GLU A 100 13.34 -44.28 41.18
C GLU A 100 12.46 -45.16 40.27
N LYS A 101 12.18 -44.70 39.04
CA LYS A 101 11.90 -45.55 37.89
C LYS A 101 12.36 -44.86 36.61
N GLU A 102 13.46 -45.35 36.06
CA GLU A 102 13.68 -45.35 34.61
C GLU A 102 12.56 -46.18 33.95
N THR A 103 11.84 -45.58 33.00
CA THR A 103 11.28 -46.28 31.84
C THR A 103 11.07 -45.27 30.71
N ASP A 104 11.73 -45.52 29.59
CA ASP A 104 11.47 -44.92 28.29
C ASP A 104 9.98 -45.01 27.92
N ALA A 105 9.34 -43.85 27.78
CA ALA A 105 8.15 -43.66 26.97
C ALA A 105 8.19 -42.23 26.43
N PRO A 106 7.92 -41.98 25.13
CA PRO A 106 7.87 -40.62 24.62
C PRO A 106 6.69 -39.93 25.29
N GLU A 107 6.97 -38.96 26.15
CA GLU A 107 5.95 -38.11 26.72
C GLU A 107 5.25 -37.37 25.57
N THR A 108 4.05 -37.81 25.21
CA THR A 108 3.22 -37.00 24.31
C THR A 108 2.83 -35.76 25.10
N HIS A 109 3.53 -34.65 24.89
CA HIS A 109 3.25 -33.37 25.53
C HIS A 109 1.85 -32.89 25.06
N GLN A 110 0.80 -33.36 25.73
CA GLN A 110 -0.58 -32.96 25.48
C GLN A 110 -0.86 -31.67 26.26
N GLY A 111 -0.23 -30.59 25.83
CA GLY A 111 -0.45 -29.24 26.31
C GLY A 111 -0.88 -28.32 25.17
N VAL A 112 -1.64 -27.27 25.50
CA VAL A 112 -1.90 -26.19 24.55
C VAL A 112 -0.63 -25.33 24.48
N LEU A 113 0.11 -25.46 23.38
CA LEU A 113 1.28 -24.63 23.11
C LEU A 113 0.82 -23.20 22.80
N LEU A 114 0.99 -22.30 23.76
CA LEU A 114 0.83 -20.86 23.59
C LEU A 114 2.14 -20.30 23.04
N ILE A 115 2.21 -20.17 21.72
CA ILE A 115 3.32 -19.49 21.03
C ILE A 115 3.00 -18.00 21.01
N ASP A 116 3.68 -17.21 21.84
CA ASP A 116 3.59 -15.75 21.78
C ASP A 116 4.35 -15.25 20.54
N ALA A 117 3.61 -14.97 19.47
CA ALA A 117 4.14 -14.32 18.28
C ALA A 117 3.77 -12.84 18.30
N THR A 118 4.50 -12.01 19.06
CA THR A 118 4.27 -10.54 19.04
C THR A 118 5.55 -9.70 19.06
N CYS A 119 6.45 -9.91 18.09
CA CYS A 119 7.44 -8.88 17.69
C CYS A 119 6.92 -8.08 16.49
N ALA A 120 5.72 -7.49 16.60
CA ALA A 120 5.23 -6.48 15.67
C ALA A 120 5.22 -5.14 16.41
N PRO A 121 5.81 -4.05 15.86
CA PRO A 121 5.66 -2.74 16.47
C PRO A 121 4.17 -2.42 16.58
N ALA A 122 3.67 -2.40 17.82
CA ALA A 122 2.24 -2.24 18.11
C ALA A 122 1.68 -0.89 17.63
N ASP A 123 2.56 0.10 17.40
CA ASP A 123 2.20 1.50 17.14
C ASP A 123 2.33 1.92 15.67
N ILE A 124 2.12 1.03 14.70
CA ILE A 124 1.97 1.46 13.29
C ILE A 124 0.53 1.86 13.04
N ALA A 125 0.27 3.17 13.10
CA ALA A 125 -1.04 3.72 12.76
C ALA A 125 -1.40 3.45 11.29
N TYR A 126 -2.48 2.69 11.05
CA TYR A 126 -2.98 2.44 9.70
C TYR A 126 -3.30 3.75 8.96
N PRO A 127 -2.82 3.92 7.72
CA PRO A 127 -3.09 5.11 6.94
C PRO A 127 -4.56 5.13 6.54
N THR A 128 -5.29 6.13 7.04
CA THR A 128 -6.66 6.42 6.59
C THR A 128 -6.60 7.57 5.60
N ASP A 129 -7.37 7.51 4.51
CA ASP A 129 -7.50 8.59 3.52
C ASP A 129 -7.68 9.98 4.15
N LEU A 130 -8.49 10.05 5.22
CA LEU A 130 -8.73 11.30 5.95
C LEU A 130 -7.48 11.83 6.66
N LYS A 131 -6.69 10.95 7.28
CA LYS A 131 -5.47 11.31 8.00
C LYS A 131 -4.41 11.78 7.00
N LEU A 132 -4.22 11.01 5.93
CA LEU A 132 -3.30 11.34 4.83
C LEU A 132 -3.63 12.70 4.20
N LEU A 133 -4.91 12.98 3.93
CA LEU A 133 -5.32 14.26 3.36
C LEU A 133 -5.14 15.44 4.31
N ASN A 134 -5.33 15.23 5.62
CA ASN A 134 -5.08 16.30 6.60
C ASN A 134 -3.57 16.61 6.71
N GLU A 135 -2.73 15.58 6.76
CA GLU A 135 -1.26 15.75 6.76
C GLU A 135 -0.78 16.46 5.49
N ALA A 136 -1.31 16.07 4.33
CA ALA A 136 -1.00 16.74 3.07
C ALA A 136 -1.38 18.23 3.11
N ARG A 137 -2.59 18.56 3.59
CA ARG A 137 -3.04 19.95 3.75
C ARG A 137 -2.10 20.74 4.67
N GLU A 138 -1.77 20.22 5.84
CA GLU A 138 -0.89 20.91 6.80
C GLU A 138 0.50 21.18 6.21
N LYS A 139 1.05 20.23 5.46
CA LYS A 139 2.33 20.39 4.75
C LYS A 139 2.24 21.47 3.67
N LEU A 140 1.19 21.48 2.86
CA LEU A 140 0.98 22.51 1.83
C LEU A 140 0.80 23.91 2.45
N GLU A 141 0.02 24.01 3.53
CA GLU A 141 -0.17 25.27 4.25
C GLU A 141 1.15 25.81 4.84
N ALA A 142 2.04 24.93 5.29
CA ALA A 142 3.38 25.30 5.75
C ALA A 142 4.28 25.76 4.60
N MET A 143 4.23 25.09 3.44
CA MET A 143 4.94 25.54 2.24
C MET A 143 4.48 26.93 1.78
N ILE A 144 3.18 27.20 1.85
CA ILE A 144 2.62 28.54 1.54
C ILE A 144 3.21 29.59 2.50
N ASP A 145 3.38 29.25 3.79
CA ASP A 145 3.97 30.18 4.78
C ASP A 145 5.41 30.53 4.46
N VAL A 146 6.22 29.51 4.11
CA VAL A 146 7.63 29.69 3.73
C VAL A 146 7.76 30.53 2.46
N LEU A 147 6.93 30.26 1.45
CA LEU A 147 6.97 31.02 0.19
C LEU A 147 6.43 32.45 0.34
N HIS A 148 5.47 32.69 1.23
CA HIS A 148 4.88 34.01 1.44
C HIS A 148 5.69 34.90 2.40
N GLU A 149 6.54 34.35 3.25
CA GLU A 149 7.44 35.08 4.15
C GLU A 149 8.14 36.32 3.55
N PRO A 150 8.78 36.26 2.37
CA PRO A 150 9.43 37.43 1.75
C PRO A 150 8.48 38.53 1.30
N PHE A 151 7.20 38.23 1.11
CA PHE A 151 6.19 39.20 0.63
C PHE A 151 5.36 39.80 1.76
N ARG A 152 5.75 39.55 3.02
CA ARG A 152 5.11 40.17 4.20
C ARG A 152 5.17 41.70 4.07
N GLY A 153 4.01 42.32 3.87
CA GLY A 153 3.85 43.78 3.71
C GLY A 153 3.53 44.21 2.27
N ASN A 154 4.05 43.49 1.26
CA ASN A 154 3.83 43.84 -0.15
C ASN A 154 2.57 43.19 -0.72
N GLN A 155 2.35 41.91 -0.41
CA GLN A 155 1.17 41.18 -0.87
C GLN A 155 0.42 40.53 0.30
N LYS A 156 -0.92 40.54 0.19
CA LYS A 156 -1.78 39.85 1.16
C LYS A 156 -1.62 38.34 1.00
N LYS A 157 -1.52 37.65 2.13
CA LYS A 157 -1.41 36.20 2.15
C LYS A 157 -2.64 35.54 1.50
N PRO A 158 -2.48 34.49 0.67
CA PRO A 158 -3.58 33.74 0.10
C PRO A 158 -4.53 33.20 1.19
N ARG A 159 -5.83 33.26 0.93
CA ARG A 159 -6.86 32.87 1.88
C ARG A 159 -6.83 31.36 2.14
N THR A 160 -6.39 30.97 3.33
CA THR A 160 -6.36 29.57 3.78
C THR A 160 -7.47 29.26 4.79
N TYR A 161 -8.05 28.07 4.72
CA TYR A 161 -9.20 27.66 5.55
C TYR A 161 -8.78 26.80 6.75
N ARG A 162 -7.63 27.10 7.38
CA ARG A 162 -6.98 26.26 8.41
C ARG A 162 -7.93 25.78 9.51
N ASN A 163 -8.66 26.72 10.09
CA ASN A 163 -9.57 26.46 11.21
C ASN A 163 -10.76 25.60 10.77
N GLN A 164 -11.37 25.92 9.62
CA GLN A 164 -12.52 25.17 9.10
C GLN A 164 -12.13 23.75 8.67
N ALA A 165 -10.98 23.61 8.02
CA ALA A 165 -10.45 22.32 7.60
C ALA A 165 -10.12 21.45 8.81
N ARG A 166 -9.44 22.00 9.82
CA ARG A 166 -9.15 21.31 11.08
C ARG A 166 -10.42 20.91 11.84
N GLN A 167 -11.41 21.80 11.95
CA GLN A 167 -12.71 21.47 12.55
C GLN A 167 -13.40 20.33 11.80
N SER A 168 -13.38 20.35 10.47
CA SER A 168 -13.98 19.29 9.66
C SER A 168 -13.31 17.93 9.85
N TYR A 169 -11.98 17.91 10.00
CA TYR A 169 -11.20 16.72 10.33
C TYR A 169 -11.54 16.20 11.74
N LEU A 170 -11.45 17.07 12.76
CA LEU A 170 -11.71 16.73 14.15
C LEU A 170 -13.14 16.21 14.36
N SER A 171 -14.11 16.72 13.60
CA SER A 171 -15.50 16.27 13.68
C SER A 171 -15.69 14.79 13.32
N ILE A 172 -14.80 14.22 12.52
CA ILE A 172 -14.81 12.80 12.15
C ILE A 172 -13.77 12.02 12.95
N ALA A 173 -12.57 12.55 13.13
CA ALA A 173 -11.49 11.86 13.83
C ALA A 173 -11.86 11.52 15.29
N LYS A 174 -12.68 12.35 15.94
CA LYS A 174 -13.17 12.09 17.31
C LYS A 174 -14.34 11.11 17.38
N GLN A 175 -14.93 10.69 16.25
CA GLN A 175 -16.07 9.77 16.25
C GLN A 175 -15.59 8.32 16.21
N LYS A 176 -16.06 7.49 17.15
CA LYS A 176 -15.75 6.05 17.19
C LYS A 176 -16.18 5.30 15.92
N SER A 177 -17.32 5.65 15.33
CA SER A 177 -17.88 4.99 14.14
C SER A 177 -18.60 5.96 13.19
N PRO A 178 -17.86 6.70 12.33
CA PRO A 178 -18.45 7.68 11.44
C PRO A 178 -19.22 7.01 10.28
N LYS A 179 -20.44 7.52 10.00
CA LYS A 179 -21.24 7.04 8.86
C LYS A 179 -20.50 7.28 7.53
N ARG A 180 -20.47 6.27 6.64
CA ARG A 180 -19.83 6.34 5.30
C ARG A 180 -20.17 7.61 4.50
N LYS A 181 -21.43 8.06 4.54
CA LYS A 181 -21.87 9.29 3.85
C LYS A 181 -21.17 10.55 4.41
N LYS A 182 -20.95 10.64 5.73
CA LYS A 182 -20.25 11.76 6.37
C LYS A 182 -18.77 11.74 6.03
N VAL A 183 -18.13 10.57 6.10
CA VAL A 183 -16.72 10.36 5.71
C VAL A 183 -16.47 10.85 4.29
N ARG A 184 -17.27 10.40 3.31
CA ARG A 184 -17.14 10.85 1.91
C ARG A 184 -17.31 12.36 1.74
N LYS A 185 -18.22 13.00 2.49
CA LYS A 185 -18.42 14.46 2.44
C LYS A 185 -17.18 15.22 2.92
N VAL A 186 -16.56 14.77 4.01
CA VAL A 186 -15.35 15.42 4.54
C VAL A 186 -14.14 15.14 3.66
N ILE A 187 -13.97 13.93 3.13
CA ILE A 187 -12.92 13.64 2.14
C ILE A 187 -13.00 14.61 0.96
N ARG A 188 -14.19 14.84 0.41
CA ARG A 188 -14.37 15.82 -0.68
C ARG A 188 -14.01 17.24 -0.27
N LYS A 189 -14.38 17.66 0.95
CA LYS A 189 -13.99 18.99 1.48
C LYS A 189 -12.47 19.10 1.60
N GLN A 190 -11.81 18.08 2.16
CA GLN A 190 -10.35 18.05 2.32
C GLN A 190 -9.62 18.08 0.97
N LEU A 191 -10.07 17.30 -0.01
CA LEU A 191 -9.53 17.35 -1.37
C LEU A 191 -9.65 18.75 -1.98
N GLY A 192 -10.80 19.42 -1.78
CA GLY A 192 -10.99 20.80 -2.24
C GLY A 192 -10.18 21.85 -1.48
N TYR A 193 -9.67 21.55 -0.27
CA TYR A 193 -8.69 22.41 0.41
C TYR A 193 -7.31 22.21 -0.20
N VAL A 194 -6.87 20.95 -0.31
CA VAL A 194 -5.59 20.57 -0.92
C VAL A 194 -5.45 21.13 -2.34
N GLU A 195 -6.47 21.01 -3.18
CA GLU A 195 -6.45 21.54 -4.55
C GLU A 195 -6.29 23.07 -4.58
N ARG A 196 -6.94 23.78 -3.66
CA ARG A 196 -6.80 25.23 -3.56
C ARG A 196 -5.42 25.64 -3.07
N ASP A 197 -4.89 24.93 -2.08
CA ASP A 197 -3.55 25.20 -1.54
C ASP A 197 -2.48 24.95 -2.62
N LEU A 198 -2.65 23.91 -3.45
CA LEU A 198 -1.79 23.68 -4.61
C LEU A 198 -1.87 24.84 -5.62
N ASN A 199 -3.07 25.34 -5.94
CA ASN A 199 -3.21 26.49 -6.84
C ASN A 199 -2.54 27.76 -6.25
N HIS A 200 -2.62 27.98 -4.95
CA HIS A 200 -1.92 29.08 -4.28
C HIS A 200 -0.39 28.92 -4.34
N LEU A 201 0.11 27.69 -4.20
CA LEU A 201 1.53 27.40 -4.38
C LEU A 201 1.98 27.62 -5.82
N GLU A 202 1.17 27.23 -6.81
CA GLU A 202 1.47 27.51 -8.22
C GLU A 202 1.53 29.01 -8.50
N GLU A 203 0.61 29.80 -7.96
CA GLU A 203 0.61 31.25 -8.10
C GLU A 203 1.80 31.91 -7.40
N LEU A 204 2.13 31.49 -6.17
CA LEU A 204 3.29 31.99 -5.42
C LEU A 204 4.62 31.57 -6.06
N SER A 205 4.73 30.33 -6.54
CA SER A 205 5.95 29.84 -7.19
C SER A 205 6.27 30.57 -8.48
N ARG A 206 5.26 31.05 -9.23
CA ARG A 206 5.47 31.94 -10.38
C ARG A 206 6.10 33.28 -10.00
N GLN A 207 5.92 33.73 -8.75
CA GLN A 207 6.40 35.02 -8.26
C GLN A 207 7.76 34.92 -7.57
N SER A 208 7.96 33.93 -6.70
CA SER A 208 9.18 33.80 -5.88
C SER A 208 10.19 32.75 -6.36
N GLY A 209 9.82 31.90 -7.32
CA GLY A 209 10.55 30.65 -7.57
C GLY A 209 10.41 29.65 -6.41
N LEU A 210 10.95 28.44 -6.61
CA LEU A 210 10.88 27.31 -5.65
C LEU A 210 12.12 27.20 -4.74
N GLU A 211 13.07 28.11 -4.86
CA GLU A 211 14.41 28.02 -4.23
C GLU A 211 14.36 28.04 -2.69
N ARG A 212 13.30 28.59 -2.10
CA ARG A 212 13.12 28.64 -0.64
C ARG A 212 12.58 27.35 -0.02
N LEU A 213 12.10 26.40 -0.83
CA LEU A 213 11.59 25.13 -0.30
C LEU A 213 12.74 24.18 0.01
N SER A 214 12.62 23.44 1.12
CA SER A 214 13.60 22.39 1.41
C SER A 214 13.50 21.25 0.40
N SER A 215 14.60 20.51 0.19
CA SER A 215 14.62 19.33 -0.70
C SER A 215 13.49 18.33 -0.36
N LYS A 216 13.20 18.13 0.93
CA LYS A 216 12.09 17.28 1.38
C LYS A 216 10.72 17.85 0.98
N GLN A 217 10.51 19.15 1.16
CA GLN A 217 9.26 19.82 0.79
C GLN A 217 9.02 19.79 -0.73
N TYR A 218 10.08 19.93 -1.52
CA TYR A 218 10.01 19.82 -2.97
C TYR A 218 9.58 18.40 -3.41
N GLY A 219 10.16 17.36 -2.80
CA GLY A 219 9.76 15.97 -3.03
C GLY A 219 8.29 15.74 -2.70
N GLU A 220 7.84 16.21 -1.55
CA GLU A 220 6.44 16.12 -1.12
C GLU A 220 5.48 16.85 -2.07
N LEU A 221 5.83 18.05 -2.51
CA LEU A 221 5.04 18.84 -3.46
C LEU A 221 4.86 18.10 -4.79
N LEU A 222 5.93 17.47 -5.29
CA LEU A 222 5.88 16.67 -6.51
C LEU A 222 4.94 15.46 -6.33
N SER A 223 5.02 14.78 -5.19
CA SER A 223 4.12 13.68 -4.85
C SER A 223 2.65 14.12 -4.80
N PHE A 224 2.36 15.25 -4.17
CA PHE A 224 0.99 15.78 -4.07
C PHE A 224 0.42 16.17 -5.44
N ARG A 225 1.22 16.82 -6.29
CA ARG A 225 0.82 17.21 -7.65
C ARG A 225 0.53 16.00 -8.55
N ASN A 226 1.34 14.95 -8.47
CA ASN A 226 1.10 13.71 -9.23
C ASN A 226 -0.18 12.98 -8.77
N CYS A 227 -0.49 13.06 -7.47
CA CYS A 227 -1.68 12.43 -6.88
C CYS A 227 -2.99 13.11 -7.32
N THR A 228 -3.03 14.45 -7.36
CA THR A 228 -4.24 15.20 -7.78
C THR A 228 -4.54 15.00 -9.27
N VAL A 229 -3.52 15.01 -10.12
CA VAL A 229 -3.65 14.74 -11.57
C VAL A 229 -4.20 13.33 -11.84
N SER A 230 -3.77 12.33 -11.07
CA SER A 230 -4.28 10.96 -11.19
C SER A 230 -5.75 10.84 -10.77
N LYS A 231 -6.17 11.52 -9.69
CA LYS A 231 -7.57 11.51 -9.25
C LYS A 231 -8.51 12.31 -10.16
N GLY A 232 -8.06 13.40 -10.78
CA GLY A 232 -8.85 14.16 -11.77
C GLY A 232 -9.19 13.35 -13.02
N ARG A 233 -8.26 12.49 -13.48
CA ARG A 233 -8.51 11.50 -14.54
C ARG A 233 -9.52 10.44 -14.13
N CYS A 234 -9.44 9.96 -12.89
CA CYS A 234 -10.35 8.95 -12.36
C CYS A 234 -11.79 9.49 -12.17
N LEU A 235 -11.95 10.75 -11.73
CA LEU A 235 -13.28 11.35 -11.51
C LEU A 235 -14.03 11.69 -12.82
N LYS A 236 -13.31 11.99 -13.91
CA LYS A 236 -13.89 12.21 -15.25
C LYS A 236 -14.33 10.91 -15.94
N ARG A 237 -13.80 9.75 -15.53
CA ARG A 237 -14.26 8.43 -15.98
C ARG A 237 -15.36 7.90 -15.05
N ARG A 238 -16.52 8.57 -15.00
CA ARG A 238 -17.73 7.88 -14.57
C ARG A 238 -18.27 7.10 -15.77
N PRO A 239 -18.50 5.79 -15.68
CA PRO A 239 -19.18 5.07 -16.74
C PRO A 239 -20.59 5.63 -16.82
N THR A 240 -20.93 6.26 -17.95
CA THR A 240 -22.32 6.44 -18.35
C THR A 240 -22.91 5.04 -18.40
N ALA A 241 -23.84 4.75 -17.49
CA ALA A 241 -24.51 3.47 -17.44
C ALA A 241 -25.15 3.19 -18.80
N LEU A 242 -24.67 2.14 -19.46
CA LEU A 242 -25.33 1.50 -20.59
C LEU A 242 -26.67 0.96 -20.07
N THR A 243 -27.76 1.67 -20.32
CA THR A 243 -29.10 1.12 -20.21
C THR A 243 -29.40 0.34 -21.47
N THR A 244 -29.20 -0.97 -21.42
CA THR A 244 -29.65 -1.92 -22.42
C THR A 244 -31.16 -2.13 -22.30
N GLY A 245 -31.89 -1.78 -23.36
CA GLY A 245 -33.04 -2.52 -23.92
C GLY A 245 -34.29 -2.73 -23.06
N SER A 246 -35.34 -1.96 -23.36
CA SER A 246 -36.69 -2.54 -23.45
C SER A 246 -37.47 -1.86 -24.57
N SER A 247 -38.16 -2.69 -25.34
CA SER A 247 -38.71 -2.44 -26.67
C SER A 247 -40.09 -1.77 -26.65
N ALA A 248 -40.30 -0.94 -27.68
CA ALA A 248 -41.56 -0.72 -28.42
C ALA A 248 -42.74 0.01 -27.73
N PHE A 249 -43.11 1.19 -28.25
CA PHE A 249 -44.31 1.42 -29.09
C PHE A 249 -44.63 2.94 -29.24
N ILE A 250 -44.91 3.36 -30.49
CA ILE A 250 -45.73 4.52 -30.94
C ILE A 250 -45.08 5.92 -31.07
N ASN A 251 -44.52 6.15 -32.28
CA ASN A 251 -44.79 7.23 -33.27
C ASN A 251 -44.74 8.75 -32.95
N PRO A 252 -44.50 9.60 -33.98
CA PRO A 252 -43.59 10.74 -33.92
C PRO A 252 -44.31 12.09 -34.11
N MET A 253 -43.70 13.18 -33.66
CA MET A 253 -44.08 14.54 -34.06
C MET A 253 -42.94 15.51 -33.73
N PHE A 254 -42.47 16.24 -34.74
CA PHE A 254 -41.50 17.34 -34.71
C PHE A 254 -40.05 16.94 -34.34
N GLY A 255 -39.02 17.04 -35.20
CA GLY A 255 -38.86 17.79 -36.43
C GLY A 255 -37.61 18.68 -36.29
N ARG A 256 -36.65 18.50 -37.22
CA ARG A 256 -35.62 19.47 -37.66
C ARG A 256 -34.46 19.73 -36.65
N TRP A 257 -33.16 19.63 -36.96
CA TRP A 257 -32.40 19.80 -38.19
C TRP A 257 -31.11 18.94 -38.21
N PHE A 258 -30.70 18.57 -39.42
CA PHE A 258 -29.63 17.68 -39.84
C PHE A 258 -28.36 18.49 -40.23
N VAL A 259 -27.20 18.03 -39.74
CA VAL A 259 -25.92 17.79 -40.45
C VAL A 259 -25.28 18.91 -41.30
N GLU A 260 -24.08 19.32 -40.85
CA GLU A 260 -22.79 19.12 -41.55
C GLU A 260 -22.76 19.27 -43.09
N LYS A 261 -21.98 20.23 -43.62
CA LYS A 261 -20.76 20.01 -44.44
C LYS A 261 -20.24 21.30 -45.12
N PRO A 262 -18.98 21.30 -45.60
CA PRO A 262 -18.13 22.49 -45.69
C PRO A 262 -17.78 22.92 -47.14
N ILE A 263 -16.93 23.95 -47.21
CA ILE A 263 -16.06 24.42 -48.33
C ILE A 263 -16.76 24.95 -49.59
N ARG A 264 -16.55 26.24 -49.87
CA ARG A 264 -16.33 26.77 -51.22
C ARG A 264 -15.21 27.82 -51.21
N THR A 265 -14.24 27.57 -52.08
CA THR A 265 -13.19 28.45 -52.56
C THR A 265 -13.77 29.61 -53.38
N LEU A 266 -13.10 30.77 -53.37
CA LEU A 266 -13.04 31.70 -54.50
C LEU A 266 -11.78 32.58 -54.38
N ASN A 267 -11.18 32.84 -55.54
CA ASN A 267 -9.82 33.29 -55.78
C ASN A 267 -9.63 34.83 -55.71
N SER A 268 -8.35 35.20 -55.51
CA SER A 268 -7.59 36.28 -56.16
C SER A 268 -8.07 37.75 -56.09
N ALA A 269 -7.22 38.63 -55.55
CA ALA A 269 -6.36 39.55 -56.31
C ALA A 269 -6.08 40.89 -55.58
N LEU A 270 -4.87 41.43 -55.82
CA LEU A 270 -4.37 42.80 -55.62
C LEU A 270 -3.95 43.19 -54.19
N SER A 271 -2.88 43.94 -53.92
CA SER A 271 -1.66 44.39 -54.62
C SER A 271 -0.89 45.23 -53.58
N CYS A 272 0.43 45.17 -53.54
CA CYS A 272 1.29 46.10 -52.79
C CYS A 272 1.10 47.55 -53.30
N PRO A 273 1.50 48.56 -52.51
CA PRO A 273 2.91 48.97 -52.50
C PRO A 273 3.58 48.90 -51.13
#